data_AF-A0A821F6C9-F1
#
_entry.id   AF-A0A821F6C9-F1
#
_cell.length_a   1.000
_cell.length_b   1.000
_cell.length_c   1.000
_cell.angle_alpha   90.00
_cell.angle_beta   90.00
_cell.angle_gamma   90.00
#
_symmetry.space_group_name_H-M   'P 1'
#
loop_
_entity.id
_entity.type
_entity.pdbx_description
1 polymer ?
#
loop_
_entity_poly.entity_id
_entity_poly.type
_entity_poly.pdbx_seq_one_letter_code
_entity_poly.pdbx_strand_id
1 'polypeptide(L)'
;DLLVVAVASSENDGYNRFIRSLKVYGYKYEIYGLGQESTNAEQRMKIFRDNLVRYKDDKKKIILYTDAYNVIFTQGPVFVLSKFEELKPARIVFGAEEKCWPDENLQYDYPMVGSNEKRYLNSAGFMGYARDIYEMITSQDDINDEQIFFTKVFLDESSRNKWSIVLDKRADIFMNLNGAIDELQLPANGDDVYVHNSWTDSIPTVIQGNGSAQKSLNYLSNYIARTWSTNEGCLQCKESLFDVTQIDD
;
A
#
# COMPACT_ATOMS: atom_id res chain seq x y z
N ASP A 1 -14.64 -9.39 3.92
CA ASP A 1 -13.57 -9.85 4.82
C ASP A 1 -12.25 -9.38 4.22
N LEU A 2 -11.59 -8.43 4.89
CA LEU A 2 -10.35 -7.78 4.42
C LEU A 2 -9.16 -8.29 5.23
N LEU A 3 -8.06 -8.58 4.54
CA LEU A 3 -6.77 -8.91 5.14
C LEU A 3 -5.68 -8.07 4.48
N VAL A 4 -4.91 -7.35 5.29
CA VAL A 4 -3.68 -6.70 4.82
C VAL A 4 -2.56 -7.72 4.79
N VAL A 5 -1.79 -7.76 3.71
CA VAL A 5 -0.65 -8.67 3.54
C VAL A 5 0.57 -7.87 3.16
N ALA A 6 1.71 -8.17 3.78
CA ALA A 6 3.00 -7.65 3.36
C ALA A 6 4.06 -8.75 3.44
N VAL A 7 5.12 -8.62 2.64
CA VAL A 7 6.32 -9.48 2.73
C VAL A 7 7.43 -8.69 3.40
N ALA A 8 7.98 -9.22 4.48
CA ALA A 8 9.10 -8.62 5.21
C ALA A 8 10.02 -9.72 5.76
N SER A 9 11.33 -9.51 5.64
CA SER A 9 12.36 -10.45 6.11
C SER A 9 12.74 -10.24 7.58
N SER A 10 12.61 -9.01 8.09
CA SER A 10 13.09 -8.64 9.42
C SER A 10 12.25 -7.54 10.06
N GLU A 11 12.32 -7.46 11.38
CA GLU A 11 11.72 -6.37 12.14
C GLU A 11 12.72 -5.20 12.22
N ASN A 12 12.30 -4.03 11.76
CA ASN A 12 13.04 -2.77 11.83
C ASN A 12 12.06 -1.62 12.12
N ASP A 13 12.56 -0.40 12.24
CA ASP A 13 11.72 0.77 12.57
C ASP A 13 10.61 1.02 11.54
N GLY A 14 10.90 0.80 10.25
CA GLY A 14 9.91 0.92 9.18
C GLY A 14 8.79 -0.11 9.31
N TYR A 15 9.16 -1.37 9.57
CA TYR A 15 8.22 -2.45 9.88
C TYR A 15 7.38 -2.14 11.13
N ASN A 16 8.01 -1.71 12.22
CA ASN A 16 7.32 -1.40 13.47
C ASN A 16 6.32 -0.26 13.30
N ARG A 17 6.68 0.78 12.54
CA ARG A 17 5.80 1.88 12.18
C ARG A 17 4.60 1.41 11.34
N PHE A 18 4.84 0.55 10.35
CA PHE A 18 3.78 -0.07 9.55
C PHE A 18 2.81 -0.86 10.42
N ILE A 19 3.32 -1.78 11.25
CA ILE A 19 2.50 -2.58 12.18
C ILE A 19 1.73 -1.71 13.17
N ARG A 20 2.36 -0.66 13.72
CA ARG A 20 1.68 0.30 14.59
C ARG A 20 0.49 0.93 13.87
N SER A 21 0.67 1.43 12.64
CA SER A 21 -0.42 2.06 11.89
C SER A 21 -1.58 1.10 11.64
N LEU A 22 -1.31 -0.18 11.32
CA LEU A 22 -2.34 -1.20 11.17
C LEU A 22 -3.13 -1.42 12.46
N LYS A 23 -2.45 -1.48 13.60
CA LYS A 23 -3.08 -1.64 14.92
C LYS A 23 -3.94 -0.43 15.30
N VAL A 24 -3.44 0.78 15.05
CA VAL A 24 -4.16 2.04 15.32
C VAL A 24 -5.51 2.08 14.62
N TYR A 25 -5.56 1.60 13.38
CA TYR A 25 -6.79 1.59 12.57
C TYR A 25 -7.57 0.26 12.61
N GLY A 26 -7.10 -0.72 13.39
CA GLY A 26 -7.82 -1.98 13.63
C GLY A 26 -7.82 -2.95 12.44
N TYR A 27 -6.75 -2.99 11.65
CA TYR A 27 -6.61 -3.96 10.56
C TYR A 27 -6.27 -5.36 11.05
N LYS A 28 -6.85 -6.36 10.39
CA LYS A 28 -6.31 -7.73 10.38
C LYS A 28 -5.19 -7.79 9.35
N TYR A 29 -4.05 -8.37 9.73
CA TYR A 29 -2.89 -8.44 8.85
C TYR A 29 -2.12 -9.76 9.00
N GLU A 30 -1.41 -10.13 7.94
CA GLU A 30 -0.45 -11.23 7.91
C GLU A 30 0.87 -10.73 7.31
N ILE A 31 1.99 -11.03 7.97
CA ILE A 31 3.34 -10.72 7.48
C ILE A 31 3.98 -12.02 7.06
N TYR A 32 4.37 -12.10 5.79
CA TYR A 32 5.05 -13.27 5.24
C TYR A 32 6.55 -13.05 5.17
N GLY A 33 7.32 -14.13 5.32
CA GLY A 33 8.77 -14.12 5.07
C GLY A 33 9.65 -13.70 6.25
N LEU A 34 9.11 -13.47 7.46
CA LEU A 34 9.94 -13.12 8.62
C LEU A 34 10.97 -14.23 8.89
N GLY A 35 12.24 -13.83 9.01
CA GLY A 35 13.36 -14.76 9.18
C GLY A 35 13.79 -15.49 7.90
N GLN A 36 13.20 -15.15 6.74
CA GLN A 36 13.56 -15.71 5.43
C GLN A 36 14.26 -14.64 4.58
N GLU A 37 15.10 -15.08 3.65
CA GLU A 37 15.66 -14.19 2.64
C GLU A 37 14.57 -13.79 1.64
N SER A 38 14.41 -12.47 1.46
CA SER A 38 13.47 -11.87 0.49
C SER A 38 14.16 -10.71 -0.24
N THR A 39 15.38 -10.97 -0.72
CA THR A 39 16.31 -9.95 -1.20
C THR A 39 15.96 -9.40 -2.58
N ASN A 40 15.22 -10.16 -3.38
CA ASN A 40 14.80 -9.77 -4.73
C ASN A 40 13.29 -9.98 -4.93
N ALA A 41 12.78 -9.48 -6.06
CA ALA A 41 11.36 -9.54 -6.41
C ALA A 41 10.86 -10.99 -6.57
N GLU A 42 11.67 -11.87 -7.16
CA GLU A 42 11.31 -13.28 -7.38
C GLU A 42 11.06 -14.00 -6.06
N GLN A 43 11.97 -13.85 -5.09
CA GLN A 43 11.82 -14.41 -3.75
C GLN A 43 10.59 -13.85 -3.03
N ARG A 44 10.35 -12.54 -3.10
CA ARG A 44 9.18 -11.90 -2.47
C ARG A 44 7.87 -12.40 -3.07
N MET A 45 7.79 -12.48 -4.41
CA MET A 45 6.60 -12.96 -5.10
C MET A 45 6.37 -14.44 -4.90
N LYS A 46 7.42 -15.24 -4.80
CA LYS A 46 7.31 -16.64 -4.40
C LYS A 46 6.75 -16.78 -2.98
N ILE A 47 7.31 -16.05 -2.00
CA ILE A 47 6.81 -16.04 -0.62
C ILE A 47 5.33 -15.61 -0.59
N PHE A 48 4.98 -14.56 -1.33
CA PHE A 48 3.60 -14.07 -1.41
C PHE A 48 2.67 -15.14 -2.02
N ARG A 49 3.03 -15.71 -3.17
CA ARG A 49 2.28 -16.77 -3.88
C ARG A 49 2.08 -18.01 -3.00
N ASP A 50 3.16 -18.51 -2.40
CA ASP A 50 3.17 -19.72 -1.57
C ASP A 50 2.26 -19.58 -0.34
N ASN A 51 2.17 -18.37 0.24
CA ASN A 51 1.28 -18.09 1.37
C ASN A 51 -0.16 -17.76 0.95
N LEU A 52 -0.35 -17.15 -0.21
CA LEU A 52 -1.68 -16.77 -0.71
C LEU A 52 -2.50 -17.97 -1.19
N VAL A 53 -1.86 -19.10 -1.51
CA VAL A 53 -2.51 -20.34 -1.98
C VAL A 53 -3.68 -20.80 -1.11
N ARG A 54 -3.64 -20.54 0.21
CA ARG A 54 -4.71 -20.90 1.15
C ARG A 54 -6.03 -20.17 0.88
N TYR A 55 -5.97 -19.05 0.16
CA TYR A 55 -7.11 -18.21 -0.21
C TYR A 55 -7.51 -18.32 -1.68
N LYS A 56 -6.88 -19.23 -2.47
CA LYS A 56 -7.10 -19.35 -3.92
C LYS A 56 -8.56 -19.61 -4.33
N ASP A 57 -9.31 -20.32 -3.49
CA ASP A 57 -10.70 -20.69 -3.75
C ASP A 57 -11.71 -19.73 -3.07
N ASP A 58 -11.24 -18.76 -2.28
CA ASP A 58 -12.09 -17.78 -1.61
C ASP A 58 -12.45 -16.62 -2.55
N LYS A 59 -13.71 -16.61 -2.99
CA LYS A 59 -14.24 -15.61 -3.92
C LYS A 59 -14.64 -14.28 -3.25
N LYS A 60 -14.63 -14.21 -1.91
CA LYS A 60 -15.10 -13.06 -1.12
C LYS A 60 -14.01 -12.41 -0.29
N LYS A 61 -12.93 -13.13 0.01
CA LYS A 61 -11.76 -12.57 0.69
C LYS A 61 -11.15 -11.49 -0.17
N ILE A 62 -10.93 -10.32 0.43
CA ILE A 62 -10.20 -9.22 -0.20
C ILE A 62 -8.84 -9.15 0.47
N ILE A 63 -7.80 -9.08 -0.36
CA ILE A 63 -6.42 -8.89 0.04
C ILE A 63 -6.04 -7.47 -0.33
N LEU A 64 -5.41 -6.77 0.60
CA LEU A 64 -4.71 -5.51 0.35
C LEU A 64 -3.23 -5.79 0.58
N TYR A 65 -2.49 -5.90 -0.51
CA TYR A 65 -1.04 -6.11 -0.50
C TYR A 65 -0.33 -4.76 -0.46
N THR A 66 0.70 -4.65 0.38
CA THR A 66 1.61 -3.50 0.38
C THR A 66 3.05 -3.92 0.67
N ASP A 67 4.00 -3.03 0.35
CA ASP A 67 5.30 -3.00 1.03
C ASP A 67 5.12 -2.83 2.56
N ALA A 68 6.11 -3.26 3.34
CA ALA A 68 6.10 -3.08 4.81
C ALA A 68 6.95 -1.88 5.27
N TYR A 69 8.18 -1.74 4.77
CA TYR A 69 9.17 -0.87 5.42
C TYR A 69 8.92 0.65 5.23
N ASN A 70 8.26 1.02 4.14
CA ASN A 70 8.01 2.39 3.73
C ASN A 70 6.51 2.66 3.49
N VAL A 71 5.64 2.07 4.32
CA VAL A 71 4.19 2.22 4.23
C VAL A 71 3.60 2.62 5.58
N ILE A 72 2.57 3.48 5.55
CA ILE A 72 1.78 3.89 6.72
C ILE A 72 0.30 3.90 6.34
N PHE A 73 -0.54 3.32 7.19
CA PHE A 73 -1.99 3.41 7.07
C PHE A 73 -2.53 4.66 7.77
N THR A 74 -3.52 5.32 7.17
CA THR A 74 -4.10 6.59 7.63
C THR A 74 -5.63 6.53 7.77
N GLN A 75 -6.27 5.44 7.38
CA GLN A 75 -7.72 5.24 7.46
C GLN A 75 -8.05 3.81 7.89
N GLY A 76 -9.30 3.55 8.26
CA GLY A 76 -9.76 2.24 8.74
C GLY A 76 -10.26 1.27 7.66
N PRO A 77 -10.43 -0.03 7.98
CA PRO A 77 -10.88 -1.08 7.06
C PRO A 77 -12.20 -0.76 6.33
N VAL A 78 -13.17 -0.15 7.03
CA VAL A 78 -14.47 0.19 6.44
C VAL A 78 -14.32 1.26 5.35
N PHE A 79 -13.44 2.24 5.58
CA PHE A 79 -13.18 3.32 4.63
C PHE A 79 -12.51 2.81 3.36
N VAL A 80 -11.44 2.02 3.49
CA VAL A 80 -10.77 1.48 2.30
C VAL A 80 -11.65 0.53 1.49
N LEU A 81 -12.52 -0.23 2.16
CA LEU A 81 -13.51 -1.08 1.48
C LEU A 81 -14.55 -0.25 0.72
N SER A 82 -14.98 0.91 1.23
CA SER A 82 -15.89 1.77 0.48
C SER A 82 -15.21 2.37 -0.75
N LYS A 83 -13.93 2.75 -0.64
CA LYS A 83 -13.14 3.22 -1.79
C LYS A 83 -12.92 2.13 -2.85
N PHE A 84 -12.65 0.91 -2.43
CA PHE A 84 -12.55 -0.22 -3.35
C PHE A 84 -13.89 -0.52 -4.05
N GLU A 85 -15.01 -0.39 -3.35
CA GLU A 85 -16.36 -0.57 -3.89
C GLU A 85 -16.75 0.53 -4.91
N GLU A 86 -16.34 1.78 -4.68
CA GLU A 86 -16.53 2.90 -5.61
C GLU A 86 -15.86 2.66 -6.97
N LEU A 87 -14.82 1.82 -7.03
CA LEU A 87 -14.06 1.48 -8.24
C LEU A 87 -14.66 0.32 -9.05
N LYS A 88 -15.88 -0.13 -8.73
CA LYS A 88 -16.57 -1.16 -9.51
C LYS A 88 -16.66 -0.77 -11.01
N PRO A 89 -16.49 -1.73 -11.94
CA PRO A 89 -16.50 -3.19 -11.74
C PRO A 89 -15.13 -3.81 -11.42
N ALA A 90 -14.16 -3.04 -10.92
CA ALA A 90 -12.83 -3.54 -10.60
C ALA A 90 -12.85 -4.78 -9.71
N ARG A 91 -11.94 -5.73 -10.02
CA ARG A 91 -11.65 -6.88 -9.15
C ARG A 91 -10.28 -6.79 -8.53
N ILE A 92 -9.36 -6.07 -9.17
CA ILE A 92 -8.03 -5.71 -8.67
C ILE A 92 -7.80 -4.23 -8.97
N VAL A 93 -7.34 -3.50 -7.96
CA VAL A 93 -6.98 -2.08 -8.02
C VAL A 93 -5.51 -1.97 -7.65
N PHE A 94 -4.69 -1.44 -8.54
CA PHE A 94 -3.31 -1.07 -8.23
C PHE A 94 -3.22 0.40 -7.85
N GLY A 95 -2.24 0.74 -7.01
CA GLY A 95 -1.82 2.12 -6.85
C GLY A 95 -1.34 2.71 -8.16
N ALA A 96 -1.44 4.02 -8.29
CA ALA A 96 -0.99 4.76 -9.46
C ALA A 96 0.06 5.83 -9.09
N GLU A 97 0.91 6.18 -10.03
CA GLU A 97 1.91 7.23 -9.90
C GLU A 97 2.07 8.06 -11.18
N GLU A 98 2.83 9.16 -11.07
CA GLU A 98 3.08 10.12 -12.16
C GLU A 98 4.17 9.66 -13.13
N LYS A 99 5.03 8.72 -12.74
CA LYS A 99 6.19 8.30 -13.52
C LYS A 99 6.00 6.89 -14.08
N CYS A 100 6.20 6.74 -15.39
CA CYS A 100 6.28 5.41 -16.01
C CYS A 100 7.66 4.82 -15.71
N TRP A 101 7.73 3.84 -14.81
CA TRP A 101 8.97 3.22 -14.37
C TRP A 101 8.84 1.69 -14.38
N PRO A 102 9.92 0.93 -14.67
CA PRO A 102 11.25 1.39 -15.10
C PRO A 102 11.41 1.65 -16.60
N ASP A 103 10.51 1.16 -17.45
CA ASP A 103 10.58 1.37 -18.90
C ASP A 103 9.64 2.51 -19.32
N GLU A 104 10.22 3.67 -19.58
CA GLU A 104 9.48 4.87 -20.00
C GLU A 104 8.78 4.70 -21.36
N ASN A 105 9.18 3.75 -22.20
CA ASN A 105 8.52 3.54 -23.50
C ASN A 105 7.12 2.95 -23.34
N LEU A 106 6.86 2.23 -22.24
CA LEU A 106 5.55 1.66 -21.97
C LEU A 106 4.47 2.74 -21.77
N GLN A 107 4.86 4.00 -21.55
CA GLN A 107 3.92 5.13 -21.42
C GLN A 107 3.00 5.30 -22.63
N TYR A 108 3.42 4.87 -23.81
CA TYR A 108 2.64 4.96 -25.05
C TYR A 108 1.50 3.93 -25.10
N ASP A 109 1.62 2.84 -24.34
CA ASP A 109 0.62 1.77 -24.28
C ASP A 109 -0.40 1.99 -23.16
N TYR A 110 -0.09 2.86 -22.18
CA TYR A 110 -1.02 3.20 -21.11
C TYR A 110 -2.23 3.97 -21.65
N PRO A 111 -3.47 3.67 -21.19
CA PRO A 111 -4.62 4.50 -21.47
C PRO A 111 -4.38 5.96 -21.04
N MET A 112 -4.97 6.90 -21.78
CA MET A 112 -4.97 8.31 -21.36
C MET A 112 -5.87 8.49 -20.13
N VAL A 113 -5.50 9.43 -19.27
CA VAL A 113 -6.20 9.78 -18.03
C VAL A 113 -6.49 11.28 -18.00
N GLY A 114 -7.34 11.70 -17.06
CA GLY A 114 -7.63 13.12 -16.83
C GLY A 114 -6.39 13.91 -16.41
N SER A 115 -6.46 15.24 -16.51
CA SER A 115 -5.34 16.11 -16.12
C SER A 115 -5.00 16.06 -14.63
N ASN A 116 -5.95 15.64 -13.79
CA ASN A 116 -5.83 15.49 -12.34
C ASN A 116 -5.83 14.01 -11.92
N GLU A 117 -5.23 13.14 -12.74
CA GLU A 117 -5.19 11.70 -12.53
C GLU A 117 -3.79 11.14 -12.76
N LYS A 118 -3.40 10.19 -11.90
CA LYS A 118 -2.16 9.41 -11.97
C LYS A 118 -2.30 8.34 -13.05
N ARG A 119 -1.33 8.26 -13.96
CA ARG A 119 -1.47 7.45 -15.18
C ARG A 119 -0.85 6.06 -15.09
N TYR A 120 0.23 5.90 -14.34
CA TYR A 120 1.08 4.72 -14.43
C TYR A 120 0.91 3.82 -13.21
N LEU A 121 0.99 2.51 -13.38
CA LEU A 121 0.85 1.54 -12.29
C LEU A 121 1.99 1.70 -11.28
N ASN A 122 1.72 1.46 -10.01
CA ASN A 122 2.72 1.19 -8.99
C ASN A 122 2.43 -0.17 -8.34
N SER A 123 3.44 -1.04 -8.31
CA SER A 123 3.32 -2.44 -7.88
C SER A 123 3.33 -2.66 -6.37
N ALA A 124 3.72 -1.67 -5.60
CA ALA A 124 3.96 -1.82 -4.18
C ALA A 124 2.73 -1.62 -3.29
N GLY A 125 1.58 -1.31 -3.90
CA GLY A 125 0.28 -1.31 -3.26
C GLY A 125 -0.80 -1.76 -4.23
N PHE A 126 -1.54 -2.82 -3.89
CA PHE A 126 -2.73 -3.21 -4.64
C PHE A 126 -3.75 -3.91 -3.74
N MET A 127 -5.02 -3.87 -4.16
CA MET A 127 -6.14 -4.46 -3.45
C MET A 127 -7.03 -5.22 -4.40
N GLY A 128 -7.54 -6.39 -3.99
CA GLY A 128 -8.39 -7.18 -4.86
C GLY A 128 -8.90 -8.46 -4.21
N TYR A 129 -9.76 -9.17 -4.93
CA TYR A 129 -10.24 -10.47 -4.50
C TYR A 129 -9.09 -11.50 -4.49
N ALA A 130 -8.99 -12.29 -3.43
CA ALA A 130 -7.87 -13.20 -3.20
C ALA A 130 -7.66 -14.19 -4.34
N ARG A 131 -8.76 -14.76 -4.86
CA ARG A 131 -8.74 -15.65 -6.02
C ARG A 131 -8.15 -14.98 -7.26
N ASP A 132 -8.58 -13.77 -7.60
CA ASP A 132 -8.13 -13.06 -8.80
C ASP A 132 -6.66 -12.67 -8.69
N ILE A 133 -6.23 -12.21 -7.52
CA ILE A 133 -4.81 -11.92 -7.24
C ILE A 133 -3.98 -13.19 -7.40
N TYR A 134 -4.42 -14.31 -6.81
CA TYR A 134 -3.70 -15.58 -6.90
C TYR A 134 -3.58 -16.06 -8.35
N GLU A 135 -4.69 -16.06 -9.10
CA GLU A 135 -4.70 -16.44 -10.52
C GLU A 135 -3.77 -15.53 -11.37
N MET A 136 -3.67 -14.24 -11.05
CA MET A 136 -2.79 -13.28 -11.72
C MET A 136 -1.32 -13.54 -11.40
N ILE A 137 -0.93 -13.62 -10.12
CA ILE A 137 0.49 -13.82 -9.75
C ILE A 137 1.02 -15.22 -10.09
N THR A 138 0.15 -16.18 -10.39
CA THR A 138 0.50 -17.54 -10.85
C THR A 138 0.47 -17.66 -12.38
N SER A 139 0.13 -16.60 -13.13
CA SER A 139 0.11 -16.67 -14.60
C SER A 139 1.50 -16.74 -15.23
N GLN A 140 2.56 -16.46 -14.48
CA GLN A 140 3.96 -16.61 -14.87
C GLN A 140 4.74 -17.20 -13.71
N ASP A 141 5.66 -18.11 -14.01
CA ASP A 141 6.45 -18.78 -12.98
C ASP A 141 7.46 -17.81 -12.34
N ASP A 142 8.23 -17.09 -13.16
CA ASP A 142 9.33 -16.23 -12.72
C ASP A 142 8.97 -14.73 -12.80
N ILE A 143 8.90 -14.07 -11.64
CA ILE A 143 8.64 -12.62 -11.52
C ILE A 143 9.94 -11.94 -11.06
N ASN A 144 10.79 -11.57 -12.01
CA ASN A 144 12.10 -10.99 -11.72
C ASN A 144 12.05 -9.49 -11.36
N ASP A 145 10.97 -8.81 -11.77
CA ASP A 145 10.69 -7.42 -11.46
C ASP A 145 9.18 -7.26 -11.30
N GLU A 146 8.73 -7.00 -10.07
CA GLU A 146 7.30 -6.86 -9.72
C GLU A 146 6.64 -5.75 -10.54
N GLN A 147 7.31 -4.60 -10.68
CA GLN A 147 6.76 -3.45 -11.39
C GLN A 147 6.55 -3.73 -12.87
N ILE A 148 7.56 -4.29 -13.55
CA ILE A 148 7.47 -4.65 -14.97
C ILE A 148 6.43 -5.76 -15.18
N PHE A 149 6.39 -6.76 -14.30
CA PHE A 149 5.41 -7.84 -14.39
C PHE A 149 3.97 -7.29 -14.34
N PHE A 150 3.62 -6.53 -13.31
CA PHE A 150 2.27 -6.00 -13.16
C PHE A 150 1.94 -4.95 -14.23
N THR A 151 2.92 -4.15 -14.67
CA THR A 151 2.74 -3.22 -15.79
C THR A 151 2.37 -3.99 -17.06
N LYS A 152 3.09 -5.06 -17.41
CA LYS A 152 2.79 -5.87 -18.62
C LYS A 152 1.42 -6.54 -18.52
N VAL A 153 1.07 -7.06 -17.35
CA VAL A 153 -0.27 -7.63 -17.08
C VAL A 153 -1.37 -6.57 -17.25
N PHE A 154 -1.14 -5.34 -16.77
CA PHE A 154 -2.09 -4.25 -16.94
C PHE A 154 -2.18 -3.76 -18.38
N LEU A 155 -1.08 -3.69 -19.12
CA LEU A 155 -1.05 -3.20 -20.50
C LEU A 155 -1.67 -4.20 -21.48
N ASP A 156 -1.50 -5.50 -21.24
CA ASP A 156 -2.18 -6.55 -22.01
C ASP A 156 -3.70 -6.48 -21.80
N GLU A 157 -4.44 -6.13 -22.86
CA GLU A 157 -5.88 -5.91 -22.80
C GLU A 157 -6.65 -7.17 -22.37
N SER A 158 -6.21 -8.36 -22.81
CA SER A 158 -6.83 -9.63 -22.44
C SER A 158 -6.72 -9.89 -20.93
N SER A 159 -5.52 -9.73 -20.39
CA SER A 159 -5.22 -9.85 -18.96
C SER A 159 -5.96 -8.80 -18.12
N ARG A 160 -5.88 -7.53 -18.53
CA ARG A 160 -6.57 -6.40 -17.87
C ARG A 160 -8.07 -6.64 -17.80
N ASN A 161 -8.69 -7.11 -18.88
CA ASN A 161 -10.12 -7.40 -18.92
C ASN A 161 -10.47 -8.65 -18.10
N LYS A 162 -9.68 -9.73 -18.21
CA LYS A 162 -9.87 -10.99 -17.47
C LYS A 162 -9.96 -10.75 -15.96
N TRP A 163 -9.05 -9.96 -15.40
CA TRP A 163 -9.01 -9.65 -13.97
C TRP A 163 -9.64 -8.30 -13.62
N SER A 164 -10.29 -7.62 -14.58
CA SER A 164 -10.91 -6.31 -14.40
C SER A 164 -10.02 -5.36 -13.60
N ILE A 165 -8.78 -5.21 -14.06
CA ILE A 165 -7.75 -4.43 -13.37
C ILE A 165 -7.97 -2.95 -13.65
N VAL A 166 -7.97 -2.14 -12.58
CA VAL A 166 -7.98 -0.68 -12.67
C VAL A 166 -6.82 -0.08 -11.88
N LEU A 167 -6.51 1.18 -12.16
CA LEU A 167 -5.57 1.97 -11.38
C LEU A 167 -6.34 2.92 -10.46
N ASP A 168 -5.86 3.10 -9.24
CA ASP A 168 -6.30 4.13 -8.30
C ASP A 168 -5.73 5.50 -8.72
N LYS A 169 -6.26 6.01 -9.83
CA LYS A 169 -5.76 7.23 -10.49
C LYS A 169 -5.87 8.48 -9.63
N ARG A 170 -6.77 8.48 -8.64
CA ARG A 170 -7.00 9.62 -7.74
C ARG A 170 -6.28 9.46 -6.39
N ALA A 171 -5.53 8.39 -6.19
CA ALA A 171 -4.93 8.06 -4.91
C ALA A 171 -5.95 8.06 -3.75
N ASP A 172 -7.16 7.54 -3.99
CA ASP A 172 -8.20 7.39 -2.96
C ASP A 172 -7.82 6.30 -1.94
N ILE A 173 -7.02 5.32 -2.37
CA ILE A 173 -6.52 4.22 -1.56
C ILE A 173 -5.00 4.34 -1.38
N PHE A 174 -4.25 4.44 -2.47
CA PHE A 174 -2.79 4.36 -2.49
C PHE A 174 -2.15 5.69 -2.93
N MET A 175 -1.46 6.35 -1.99
CA MET A 175 -0.67 7.55 -2.25
C MET A 175 0.82 7.21 -2.34
N ASN A 176 1.35 7.22 -3.57
CA ASN A 176 2.77 7.06 -3.86
C ASN A 176 3.46 8.43 -3.80
N LEU A 177 4.42 8.61 -2.90
CA LEU A 177 5.02 9.92 -2.61
C LEU A 177 6.06 10.38 -3.63
N ASN A 178 6.67 9.49 -4.41
CA ASN A 178 7.73 9.88 -5.34
C ASN A 178 7.23 10.81 -6.45
N GLY A 179 7.55 12.10 -6.34
CA GLY A 179 7.09 13.13 -7.27
C GLY A 179 5.69 13.69 -6.98
N ALA A 180 5.13 13.42 -5.79
CA ALA A 180 3.77 13.82 -5.42
C ALA A 180 3.68 14.39 -3.99
N ILE A 181 4.80 14.77 -3.38
CA ILE A 181 4.85 15.28 -2.00
C ILE A 181 4.16 16.65 -1.88
N ASP A 182 4.32 17.48 -2.90
CA ASP A 182 3.73 18.82 -3.01
C ASP A 182 2.21 18.79 -3.19
N GLU A 183 1.64 17.63 -3.52
CA GLU A 183 0.20 17.42 -3.55
C GLU A 183 -0.41 17.31 -2.14
N LEU A 184 0.41 17.02 -1.11
CA LEU A 184 -0.07 16.64 0.22
C LEU A 184 -0.26 17.82 1.17
N GLN A 185 -1.38 17.77 1.87
CA GLN A 185 -1.71 18.61 3.01
C GLN A 185 -1.94 17.75 4.25
N LEU A 186 -1.64 18.31 5.42
CA LEU A 186 -1.85 17.68 6.73
C LEU A 186 -2.84 18.49 7.58
N PRO A 187 -4.12 18.56 7.17
CA PRO A 187 -5.14 19.18 8.00
C PRO A 187 -5.28 18.47 9.35
N ALA A 188 -5.44 19.27 10.40
CA ALA A 188 -5.79 18.80 11.73
C ALA A 188 -7.30 18.82 11.93
N ASN A 189 -7.87 17.75 12.47
CA ASN A 189 -9.26 17.66 12.87
C ASN A 189 -9.35 17.15 14.31
N GLY A 190 -9.43 18.08 15.26
CA GLY A 190 -9.37 17.77 16.68
C GLY A 190 -8.06 17.07 17.05
N ASP A 191 -8.17 15.81 17.49
CA ASP A 191 -7.05 15.00 17.94
C ASP A 191 -6.38 14.16 16.82
N ASP A 192 -6.79 14.32 15.56
CA ASP A 192 -6.22 13.57 14.43
C ASP A 192 -5.63 14.50 13.36
N VAL A 193 -4.54 14.05 12.76
CA VAL A 193 -3.93 14.68 11.58
C VAL A 193 -4.05 13.69 10.43
N TYR A 194 -4.80 14.07 9.40
CA TYR A 194 -5.03 13.21 8.25
C TYR A 194 -4.30 13.72 7.01
N VAL A 195 -4.07 12.82 6.05
CA VAL A 195 -3.46 13.16 4.77
C VAL A 195 -4.55 13.53 3.79
N HIS A 196 -4.41 14.70 3.16
CA HIS A 196 -5.27 15.15 2.07
C HIS A 196 -4.42 15.34 0.82
N ASN A 197 -4.76 14.65 -0.26
CA ASN A 197 -4.20 14.92 -1.59
C ASN A 197 -5.01 16.06 -2.22
N SER A 198 -4.42 17.25 -2.28
CA SER A 198 -5.04 18.44 -2.84
C SER A 198 -5.09 18.48 -4.37
N TRP A 199 -4.30 17.65 -5.05
CA TRP A 199 -4.29 17.54 -6.52
C TRP A 199 -5.52 16.80 -7.03
N THR A 200 -5.86 15.69 -6.38
CA THR A 200 -6.96 14.81 -6.76
C THR A 200 -8.19 14.96 -5.86
N ASP A 201 -8.11 15.83 -4.84
CA ASP A 201 -9.14 16.03 -3.81
C ASP A 201 -9.54 14.69 -3.17
N SER A 202 -8.55 13.96 -2.63
CA SER A 202 -8.73 12.62 -2.06
C SER A 202 -8.11 12.48 -0.67
N ILE A 203 -8.60 11.49 0.09
CA ILE A 203 -8.09 11.15 1.42
C ILE A 203 -7.53 9.72 1.33
N PRO A 204 -6.22 9.56 1.04
CA PRO A 204 -5.62 8.25 0.86
C PRO A 204 -5.62 7.42 2.15
N THR A 205 -5.67 6.10 2.00
CA THR A 205 -5.58 5.14 3.12
C THR A 205 -4.16 4.62 3.35
N VAL A 206 -3.39 4.43 2.28
CA VAL A 206 -2.06 3.84 2.28
C VAL A 206 -1.09 4.87 1.74
N ILE A 207 -0.16 5.33 2.57
CA ILE A 207 0.88 6.28 2.18
C ILE A 207 2.18 5.53 1.99
N GLN A 208 2.75 5.60 0.79
CA GLN A 208 3.96 4.90 0.44
C GLN A 208 5.12 5.84 0.08
N GLY A 209 6.21 5.74 0.84
CA GLY A 209 7.47 6.41 0.54
C GLY A 209 8.28 5.66 -0.52
N ASN A 210 7.76 5.51 -1.73
CA ASN A 210 8.45 4.85 -2.84
C ASN A 210 9.64 5.67 -3.36
N GLY A 211 10.60 5.00 -4.02
CA GLY A 211 11.79 5.64 -4.59
C GLY A 211 12.57 6.47 -3.57
N SER A 212 12.82 7.74 -3.87
CA SER A 212 13.57 8.68 -3.02
C SER A 212 12.75 9.31 -1.90
N ALA A 213 11.44 9.02 -1.79
CA ALA A 213 10.53 9.71 -0.87
C ALA A 213 10.50 9.13 0.57
N GLN A 214 11.40 8.19 0.91
CA GLN A 214 11.43 7.59 2.24
C GLN A 214 11.63 8.61 3.37
N LYS A 215 12.47 9.63 3.17
CA LYS A 215 12.67 10.70 4.16
C LYS A 215 11.41 11.54 4.34
N SER A 216 10.68 11.79 3.26
CA SER A 216 9.40 12.50 3.31
C SER A 216 8.37 11.69 4.08
N LEU A 217 8.30 10.38 3.87
CA LEU A 217 7.45 9.50 4.68
C LEU A 217 7.83 9.56 6.17
N ASN A 218 9.12 9.55 6.50
CA ASN A 218 9.58 9.69 7.89
C ASN A 218 9.16 11.03 8.50
N TYR A 219 9.13 12.11 7.71
CA TYR A 219 8.62 13.39 8.18
C TYR A 219 7.11 13.33 8.45
N LEU A 220 6.32 12.82 7.50
CA LEU A 220 4.87 12.68 7.63
C LEU A 220 4.50 11.78 8.81
N SER A 221 5.28 10.72 9.06
CA SER A 221 5.01 9.74 10.13
C SER A 221 5.01 10.32 11.53
N ASN A 222 5.63 11.48 11.74
CA ASN A 222 5.61 12.17 13.03
C ASN A 222 4.23 12.75 13.37
N TYR A 223 3.33 12.86 12.39
CA TYR A 223 2.02 13.49 12.56
C TYR A 223 0.88 12.52 12.35
N ILE A 224 0.92 11.77 11.25
CA ILE A 224 -0.19 10.91 10.82
C ILE A 224 -0.26 9.60 11.60
N ALA A 225 -1.34 8.83 11.42
CA ALA A 225 -1.58 7.57 12.13
C ALA A 225 -1.61 7.74 13.65
N ARG A 226 -2.26 8.81 14.12
CA ARG A 226 -2.38 9.19 15.53
C ARG A 226 -1.02 9.22 16.23
N THR A 227 0.00 9.75 15.57
CA THR A 227 1.32 9.94 16.18
C THR A 227 1.36 11.25 16.96
N TRP A 228 0.73 12.30 16.45
CA TRP A 228 0.68 13.62 17.09
C TRP A 228 -0.70 14.26 16.95
N SER A 229 -1.09 15.05 17.94
CA SER A 229 -2.30 15.87 17.89
C SER A 229 -2.06 17.30 18.37
N THR A 230 -2.94 18.21 17.97
CA THR A 230 -2.87 19.63 18.35
C THR A 230 -3.06 19.85 19.86
N ASN A 231 -3.86 18.99 20.51
CA ASN A 231 -4.21 19.13 21.92
C ASN A 231 -3.23 18.42 22.85
N GLU A 232 -2.72 17.23 22.47
CA GLU A 232 -1.94 16.38 23.37
C GLU A 232 -0.46 16.27 22.98
N GLY A 233 -0.07 16.83 21.83
CA GLY A 233 1.27 16.68 21.29
C GLY A 233 1.52 15.24 20.84
N CYS A 234 2.67 14.68 21.21
CA CYS A 234 3.06 13.33 20.78
C CYS A 234 2.24 12.25 21.50
N LEU A 235 1.31 11.63 20.79
CA LEU A 235 0.49 10.51 21.27
C LEU A 235 1.31 9.22 21.32
N GLN A 236 2.16 8.97 20.31
CA GLN A 236 3.02 7.79 20.27
C GLN A 236 4.00 7.74 21.45
N CYS A 237 4.45 8.89 21.95
CA CYS A 237 5.37 8.98 23.09
C CYS A 237 4.75 8.47 24.41
N LYS A 238 3.43 8.31 24.45
CA LYS A 238 2.69 7.73 25.58
C LYS A 238 2.46 6.22 25.42
N GLU A 239 2.88 5.64 24.31
CA GLU A 239 2.79 4.20 24.06
C GLU A 239 4.00 3.46 24.62
N SER A 240 3.79 2.21 25.03
CA SER A 240 4.86 1.30 25.47
C SER A 240 5.79 1.90 26.54
N LEU A 241 5.22 2.71 27.44
CA LEU A 241 5.96 3.29 28.55
C LEU A 241 6.55 2.17 29.41
N PHE A 242 7.86 2.23 29.57
CA PHE A 242 8.59 1.31 30.42
C PHE A 242 8.68 1.91 31.83
N ASP A 243 8.23 1.16 32.83
CA ASP A 243 8.34 1.56 34.23
C ASP A 243 9.76 1.29 34.73
N VAL A 244 10.55 2.36 34.83
CA VAL A 244 11.95 2.32 35.29
C VAL A 244 12.10 1.78 36.71
N THR A 245 11.03 1.75 37.52
CA THR A 245 11.06 1.16 38.86
C THR A 245 11.06 -0.37 38.85
N GLN A 246 10.82 -1.00 37.69
CA GLN A 246 10.81 -2.45 37.51
C GLN A 246 12.14 -3.00 36.96
N ILE A 247 13.17 -2.17 36.86
CA ILE A 247 14.53 -2.62 36.54
C ILE A 247 15.17 -3.05 37.85
N ASP A 248 15.42 -4.35 38.00
CA ASP A 248 16.32 -4.85 39.05
C ASP A 248 17.76 -4.35 38.76
N ASP A 249 18.48 -3.92 39.81
CA ASP A 249 19.86 -3.41 39.75
C ASP A 249 20.86 -4.35 39.04
#